data_AF-A0A9E4EIB7-F1
#
_entry.id   AF-A0A9E4EIB7-F1
#
_cell.length_a   1.000
_cell.length_b   1.000
_cell.length_c   1.000
_cell.angle_alpha   90.00
_cell.angle_beta   90.00
_cell.angle_gamma   90.00
#
_symmetry.space_group_name_H-M   'P 1'
#
loop_
_entity.id
_entity.type
_entity.pdbx_description
1 polymer ?
#
loop_
_entity_poly.entity_id
_entity_poly.type
_entity_poly.pdbx_seq_one_letter_code
_entity_poly.pdbx_strand_id
1 'polypeptide(L)'
;NDAESRRETSAAFFFLNTSKRSVTVDVDSAQGREQLAALVRRFDVVIAGETSESLEARGLGYDVLRRWNSAVILTTVSGFGSFGPHSGYQSSHLVCCAVGGWCQLCGLPEGEPLQVGGALSETLAGSFAAV
;
A
#
# COMPACT_ATOMS: atom_id res chain seq x y z
N ASN A 1 -15.86 -21.34 20.49
CA ASN A 1 -16.39 -20.64 21.70
C ASN A 1 -16.38 -19.17 21.32
N ASP A 2 -17.43 -18.75 20.63
CA ASP A 2 -17.37 -17.71 19.59
C ASP A 2 -17.86 -16.35 20.09
N ALA A 3 -17.57 -16.01 21.34
CA ALA A 3 -18.16 -14.86 22.01
C ALA A 3 -17.16 -13.82 22.55
N GLU A 4 -15.84 -14.01 22.40
CA GLU A 4 -14.85 -13.24 23.18
C GLU A 4 -13.66 -12.64 22.41
N SER A 5 -13.88 -12.07 21.22
CA SER A 5 -12.82 -11.31 20.50
C SER A 5 -13.29 -10.06 19.74
N ARG A 6 -14.52 -9.57 19.97
CA ARG A 6 -15.10 -8.47 19.18
C ARG A 6 -14.76 -7.06 19.69
N ARG A 7 -13.59 -6.87 20.31
CA ARG A 7 -13.15 -5.58 20.88
C ARG A 7 -11.80 -5.15 20.32
N GLU A 8 -11.80 -4.73 19.07
CA GLU A 8 -11.05 -3.58 18.54
C GLU A 8 -11.62 -3.33 17.14
N THR A 9 -12.52 -2.35 17.01
CA THR A 9 -13.18 -2.09 15.71
C THR A 9 -12.83 -0.69 15.24
N SER A 10 -11.66 -0.59 14.60
CA SER A 10 -11.26 0.62 13.89
C SER A 10 -12.30 0.96 12.82
N ALA A 11 -13.00 2.09 12.98
CA ALA A 11 -13.94 2.58 11.99
C ALA A 11 -13.26 2.78 10.62
N ALA A 12 -12.01 3.24 10.62
CA ALA A 12 -11.21 3.37 9.42
C ALA A 12 -10.93 2.02 8.74
N PHE A 13 -10.63 0.97 9.52
CA PHE A 13 -10.42 -0.38 8.97
C PHE A 13 -11.68 -0.89 8.28
N PHE A 14 -12.85 -0.74 8.90
CA PHE A 14 -14.12 -1.17 8.31
C PHE A 14 -14.49 -0.37 7.06
N PHE A 15 -14.25 0.94 7.07
CA PHE A 15 -14.47 1.80 5.91
C PHE A 15 -13.57 1.40 4.73
N LEU A 16 -12.27 1.19 4.96
CA LEU A 16 -11.28 0.96 3.90
C LEU A 16 -11.16 -0.50 3.42
N ASN A 17 -11.74 -1.47 4.14
CA ASN A 17 -11.63 -2.90 3.83
C ASN A 17 -12.97 -3.60 3.59
N THR A 18 -14.03 -2.83 3.35
CA THR A 18 -15.27 -3.40 2.82
C THR A 18 -15.02 -4.15 1.50
N SER A 19 -15.84 -5.15 1.21
CA SER A 19 -15.75 -5.99 0.01
C SER A 19 -14.45 -6.80 -0.17
N LYS A 20 -13.61 -6.93 0.88
CA LYS A 20 -12.41 -7.78 0.88
C LYS A 20 -12.60 -9.02 1.74
N ARG A 21 -11.92 -10.11 1.37
CA ARG A 21 -11.77 -11.31 2.21
C ARG A 21 -10.36 -11.31 2.80
N SER A 22 -10.24 -11.54 4.10
CA SER A 22 -8.96 -11.55 4.80
C SER A 22 -8.41 -12.97 4.97
N VAL A 23 -7.10 -13.12 4.80
CA VAL A 23 -6.34 -14.32 5.13
C VAL A 23 -4.99 -13.88 5.69
N THR A 24 -4.50 -14.60 6.69
CA THR A 24 -3.18 -14.35 7.28
C THR A 24 -2.18 -15.33 6.69
N VAL A 25 -1.05 -14.83 6.18
CA VAL A 25 0.03 -15.64 5.61
C VAL A 25 1.36 -15.11 6.13
N ASP A 26 2.18 -15.99 6.72
CA ASP A 26 3.56 -15.68 7.08
C ASP A 26 4.48 -15.92 5.89
N VAL A 27 4.76 -14.85 5.14
CA VAL A 27 5.54 -14.89 3.88
C VAL A 27 7.04 -15.16 4.08
N ASP A 28 7.53 -15.11 5.33
CA ASP A 28 8.92 -15.41 5.65
C ASP A 28 9.12 -16.91 5.93
N SER A 29 8.04 -17.66 6.16
CA SER A 29 8.05 -19.12 6.27
C SER A 29 7.94 -19.82 4.90
N ALA A 30 8.54 -21.02 4.77
CA ALA A 30 8.40 -21.83 3.55
C ALA A 30 6.92 -22.18 3.26
N GLN A 31 6.16 -22.54 4.30
CA GLN A 31 4.75 -22.88 4.18
C GLN A 31 3.91 -21.67 3.71
N GLY A 32 4.15 -20.48 4.27
CA GLY A 32 3.43 -19.29 3.85
C GLY A 32 3.80 -18.82 2.45
N ARG A 33 5.04 -19.05 1.99
CA ARG A 33 5.40 -18.85 0.57
C ARG A 33 4.62 -19.76 -0.37
N GLU A 34 4.39 -21.01 0.01
CA GLU A 34 3.54 -21.93 -0.77
C GLU A 34 2.08 -21.47 -0.79
N GLN A 35 1.55 -21.01 0.36
CA GLN A 35 0.20 -20.44 0.45
C GLN A 35 0.05 -19.20 -0.43
N LEU A 36 1.02 -18.27 -0.38
CA LEU A 36 1.03 -17.08 -1.20
C LEU A 36 1.08 -17.44 -2.70
N ALA A 37 1.95 -18.38 -3.09
CA ALA A 37 2.02 -18.85 -4.47
C ALA A 37 0.69 -19.46 -4.94
N ALA A 38 -0.01 -20.21 -4.09
CA ALA A 38 -1.33 -20.76 -4.40
C ALA A 38 -2.40 -19.66 -4.58
N LEU A 39 -2.32 -18.57 -3.82
CA LEU A 39 -3.18 -17.40 -4.01
C LEU A 39 -2.85 -16.69 -5.33
N VAL A 40 -1.59 -16.35 -5.58
CA VAL A 40 -1.14 -15.63 -6.78
C VAL A 40 -1.50 -16.35 -8.08
N ARG A 41 -1.52 -17.69 -8.08
CA ARG A 41 -2.00 -18.51 -9.22
C ARG A 41 -3.47 -18.29 -9.57
N ARG A 42 -4.28 -17.75 -8.66
CA ARG A 42 -5.74 -17.60 -8.80
C ARG A 42 -6.21 -16.15 -8.92
N PHE A 43 -5.31 -15.19 -8.75
CA PHE A 43 -5.64 -13.77 -8.81
C PHE A 43 -4.80 -13.08 -9.89
N ASP A 44 -5.42 -12.12 -10.58
CA ASP A 44 -4.81 -11.42 -11.70
C ASP A 44 -3.90 -10.27 -11.24
N VAL A 45 -4.26 -9.62 -10.13
CA VAL A 45 -3.59 -8.41 -9.64
C VAL A 45 -3.10 -8.60 -8.21
N VAL A 46 -1.84 -8.24 -7.97
CA VAL A 46 -1.22 -8.11 -6.65
C VAL A 46 -0.94 -6.63 -6.41
N ILE A 47 -1.48 -6.09 -5.31
CA ILE A 47 -1.23 -4.71 -4.89
C ILE A 47 -0.37 -4.74 -3.63
N ALA A 48 0.74 -4.01 -3.62
CA ALA A 48 1.66 -3.93 -2.50
C ALA A 48 1.92 -2.47 -2.09
N GLY A 49 1.90 -2.20 -0.78
CA GLY A 49 2.26 -0.90 -0.19
C GLY A 49 3.76 -0.76 0.10
N GLU A 50 4.60 -1.54 -0.58
CA GLU A 50 6.05 -1.56 -0.44
C GLU A 50 6.71 -1.15 -1.76
N THR A 51 7.97 -0.70 -1.71
CA THR A 51 8.75 -0.44 -2.92
C THR A 51 9.08 -1.75 -3.65
N SER A 52 9.33 -1.66 -4.96
CA SER A 52 9.75 -2.82 -5.76
C SER A 52 11.04 -3.43 -5.19
N GLU A 53 11.98 -2.59 -4.76
CA GLU A 53 13.24 -3.00 -4.14
C GLU A 53 13.02 -3.80 -2.84
N SER A 54 12.11 -3.35 -1.96
CA SER A 54 11.77 -4.07 -0.72
C SER A 54 11.19 -5.46 -1.02
N LEU A 55 10.28 -5.54 -1.99
CA LEU A 55 9.69 -6.80 -2.41
C LEU A 55 10.74 -7.73 -3.02
N GLU A 56 11.62 -7.22 -3.87
CA GLU A 56 12.71 -7.99 -4.45
C GLU A 56 13.66 -8.54 -3.39
N ALA A 57 14.06 -7.71 -2.42
CA ALA A 57 14.92 -8.12 -1.30
C ALA A 57 14.28 -9.23 -0.45
N ARG A 58 12.96 -9.25 -0.33
CA ARG A 58 12.20 -10.30 0.38
C ARG A 58 11.90 -11.53 -0.50
N GLY A 59 12.26 -11.50 -1.78
CA GLY A 59 11.95 -12.56 -2.74
C GLY A 59 10.47 -12.64 -3.10
N LEU A 60 9.79 -11.50 -3.12
CA LEU A 60 8.39 -11.30 -3.51
C LEU A 60 8.25 -10.31 -4.69
N GLY A 61 9.36 -10.00 -5.36
CA GLY A 61 9.39 -9.12 -6.53
C GLY A 61 8.67 -9.70 -7.74
N TYR A 62 8.49 -8.87 -8.77
CA TYR A 62 7.71 -9.21 -9.97
C TYR A 62 8.12 -10.53 -10.62
N ASP A 63 9.43 -10.77 -10.79
CA ASP A 63 9.93 -12.01 -11.41
C ASP A 63 9.56 -13.28 -10.63
N VAL A 64 9.45 -13.18 -9.30
CA VAL A 64 9.01 -14.30 -8.46
C VAL A 64 7.53 -14.55 -8.70
N LEU A 65 6.70 -13.51 -8.63
CA LEU A 65 5.26 -13.61 -8.83
C LEU A 65 4.93 -14.13 -10.23
N ARG A 66 5.65 -13.64 -11.25
CA ARG A 66 5.48 -14.04 -12.65
C ARG A 66 5.79 -15.51 -12.89
N ARG A 67 6.71 -16.11 -12.13
CA ARG A 67 6.96 -17.56 -12.17
C ARG A 67 5.78 -18.37 -11.62
N TRP A 68 5.00 -17.81 -10.71
CA TRP A 68 3.80 -18.47 -10.19
C TRP A 68 2.58 -18.24 -11.07
N ASN A 69 2.46 -17.05 -11.66
CA ASN A 69 1.39 -16.69 -12.58
C ASN A 69 1.95 -15.78 -13.69
N SER A 70 2.06 -16.29 -14.92
CA SER A 70 2.64 -15.54 -16.04
C SER A 70 1.82 -14.33 -16.50
N ALA A 71 0.55 -14.25 -16.10
CA ALA A 71 -0.37 -13.16 -16.41
C ALA A 71 -0.50 -12.14 -15.26
N VAL A 72 0.27 -12.28 -14.17
CA VAL A 72 0.15 -11.43 -12.99
C VAL A 72 0.50 -9.97 -13.29
N ILE A 73 -0.28 -9.07 -12.71
CA ILE A 73 -0.01 -7.64 -12.65
C ILE A 73 0.42 -7.31 -11.22
N LEU A 74 1.59 -6.69 -11.07
CA LEU A 74 2.07 -6.17 -9.78
C LEU A 74 1.97 -4.64 -9.79
N THR A 75 1.17 -4.11 -8.87
CA THR A 75 1.06 -2.66 -8.63
C THR A 75 1.66 -2.33 -7.27
N THR A 76 2.72 -1.52 -7.26
CA THR A 76 3.35 -1.03 -6.03
C THR A 76 2.94 0.42 -5.75
N VAL A 77 2.50 0.71 -4.54
CA VAL A 77 2.16 2.06 -4.08
C VAL A 77 3.14 2.46 -2.98
N SER A 78 4.01 3.43 -3.27
CA SER A 78 5.00 3.97 -2.32
C SER A 78 5.08 5.49 -2.46
N GLY A 79 5.57 6.18 -1.42
CA GLY A 79 5.53 7.65 -1.37
C GLY A 79 6.33 8.35 -2.46
N PHE A 80 7.59 7.96 -2.65
CA PHE A 80 8.49 8.56 -3.66
C PHE A 80 8.80 7.63 -4.84
N GLY A 81 8.11 6.48 -4.93
CA GLY A 81 8.34 5.48 -5.96
C GLY A 81 9.62 4.66 -5.77
N SER A 82 9.87 3.74 -6.70
CA SER A 82 11.03 2.84 -6.68
C SER A 82 12.27 3.43 -7.38
N PHE A 83 12.17 4.61 -7.99
CA PHE A 83 13.22 5.19 -8.83
C PHE A 83 13.41 6.69 -8.59
N GLY A 84 14.59 7.20 -8.95
CA GLY A 84 14.92 8.61 -8.85
C GLY A 84 15.61 9.00 -7.52
N PRO A 85 16.03 10.26 -7.37
CA PRO A 85 16.88 10.70 -6.26
C PRO A 85 16.21 10.63 -4.88
N HIS A 86 14.87 10.56 -4.84
CA HIS A 86 14.10 10.53 -3.60
C HIS A 86 13.51 9.15 -3.28
N SER A 87 13.80 8.10 -4.06
CA SER A 87 13.18 6.78 -3.87
C SER A 87 13.43 6.17 -2.48
N GLY A 88 14.54 6.52 -1.84
CA GLY A 88 14.86 6.10 -0.46
C GLY A 88 14.22 6.93 0.64
N TYR A 89 13.41 7.95 0.32
CA TYR A 89 12.83 8.84 1.33
C TYR A 89 11.59 8.21 1.97
N GLN A 90 11.45 8.44 3.28
CA GLN A 90 10.23 8.09 3.99
C GLN A 90 9.13 9.11 3.71
N SER A 91 7.91 8.62 3.58
CA SER A 91 6.73 9.45 3.32
C SER A 91 5.70 9.33 4.43
N SER A 92 4.96 10.41 4.63
CA SER A 92 3.72 10.47 5.39
C SER A 92 2.74 11.38 4.65
N HIS A 93 1.46 11.38 5.03
CA HIS A 93 0.49 12.31 4.46
C HIS A 93 1.00 13.76 4.45
N LEU A 94 1.59 14.21 5.56
CA LEU A 94 2.16 15.56 5.68
C LEU A 94 3.29 15.80 4.67
N VAL A 95 4.25 14.87 4.57
CA VAL A 95 5.39 14.99 3.65
C VAL A 95 4.91 15.04 2.21
N CYS A 96 3.99 14.14 1.82
CA CYS A 96 3.43 14.11 0.47
C CYS A 96 2.66 15.40 0.15
N CYS A 97 1.88 15.93 1.09
CA CYS A 97 1.16 17.19 0.90
C CYS A 97 2.10 18.39 0.79
N ALA A 98 3.18 18.42 1.59
CA ALA A 98 4.15 19.51 1.56
C ALA A 98 4.95 19.50 0.24
N VAL A 99 5.53 18.36 -0.12
CA VAL A 99 6.35 18.23 -1.34
C VAL A 99 5.50 18.34 -2.60
N GLY A 100 4.27 17.85 -2.58
CA GLY A 100 3.30 17.99 -3.69
C GLY A 100 2.73 19.41 -3.83
N GLY A 101 3.10 20.35 -2.97
CA GLY A 101 2.66 21.75 -3.02
C GLY A 101 1.27 22.01 -2.44
N TRP A 102 0.56 20.99 -1.96
CA TRP A 102 -0.78 21.13 -1.39
C TRP A 102 -0.82 22.05 -0.17
N CYS A 103 0.19 21.95 0.70
CA CYS A 103 0.23 22.79 1.91
C CYS A 103 0.29 24.28 1.57
N GLN A 104 0.95 24.66 0.46
CA GLN A 104 1.04 26.07 0.02
C GLN A 104 -0.30 26.64 -0.43
N LEU A 105 -1.25 25.79 -0.78
CA LEU A 105 -2.59 26.18 -1.23
C LEU A 105 -3.62 26.20 -0.10
N CYS A 106 -3.24 25.79 1.11
CA CYS A 106 -4.12 25.62 2.25
C CYS A 106 -3.76 26.59 3.37
N GLY A 107 -4.71 27.41 3.80
CA GLY A 107 -4.51 28.41 4.86
C GLY A 107 -4.81 29.83 4.39
N LEU A 108 -4.32 30.80 5.16
CA LEU A 108 -4.38 32.22 4.82
C LEU A 108 -3.05 32.65 4.18
N PRO A 109 -3.03 33.61 3.23
CA PRO A 109 -1.79 34.07 2.58
C PRO A 109 -0.70 34.55 3.55
N GLU A 110 -1.10 35.14 4.67
CA GLU A 110 -0.20 35.70 5.68
C GLU A 110 0.20 34.69 6.78
N GLY A 111 -0.32 33.46 6.73
CA GLY A 111 -0.11 32.42 7.74
C GLY A 111 0.80 31.29 7.28
N GLU A 112 1.08 30.34 8.16
CA GLU A 112 1.85 29.15 7.79
C GLU A 112 1.06 28.23 6.85
N PRO A 113 1.74 27.54 5.91
CA PRO A 113 1.13 26.49 5.09
C PRO A 113 0.48 25.41 5.96
N LEU A 114 -0.80 25.10 5.72
CA LEU A 114 -1.54 24.11 6.49
C LEU A 114 -1.59 22.77 5.75
N GLN A 115 -1.47 21.67 6.50
CA GLN A 115 -1.76 20.35 5.94
C GLN A 115 -3.24 20.26 5.56
N VAL A 116 -3.52 19.70 4.38
CA VAL A 116 -4.89 19.36 4.00
C VAL A 116 -5.51 18.35 4.98
N GLY A 117 -6.80 18.48 5.21
CA GLY A 117 -7.56 17.54 6.05
C GLY A 117 -7.73 16.17 5.39
N GLY A 118 -7.91 15.15 6.21
CA GLY A 118 -8.15 13.78 5.76
C GLY A 118 -6.87 13.04 5.34
N ALA A 119 -7.02 12.06 4.44
CA ALA A 119 -5.96 11.22 3.89
C ALA A 119 -5.91 11.38 2.36
N LEU A 120 -5.78 12.63 1.90
CA LEU A 120 -5.88 13.00 0.50
C LEU A 120 -4.79 12.31 -0.31
N SER A 121 -3.54 12.32 0.20
CA SER A 121 -2.40 11.72 -0.51
C SER A 121 -2.60 10.23 -0.76
N GLU A 122 -3.09 9.49 0.24
CA GLU A 122 -3.31 8.05 0.19
C GLU A 122 -4.52 7.72 -0.69
N THR A 123 -5.58 8.51 -0.59
CA THR A 123 -6.80 8.32 -1.41
C THR A 123 -6.50 8.55 -2.89
N LEU A 124 -5.75 9.60 -3.21
CA LEU A 124 -5.31 9.87 -4.59
C LEU A 124 -4.38 8.77 -5.09
N ALA A 125 -3.35 8.40 -4.32
CA ALA A 125 -2.43 7.34 -4.70
C ALA A 125 -3.14 6.02 -4.96
N GLY A 126 -4.08 5.62 -4.10
CA GLY A 126 -4.92 4.43 -4.30
C GLY A 126 -5.83 4.53 -5.53
N SER A 127 -6.35 5.71 -5.83
CA SER A 127 -7.18 5.94 -7.02
C SER A 127 -6.37 5.86 -8.31
N PHE A 128 -5.17 6.42 -8.34
CA PHE A 128 -4.25 6.31 -9.48
C PHE A 128 -3.74 4.88 -9.67
N ALA A 129 -3.53 4.13 -8.59
CA ALA A 129 -3.12 2.73 -8.67
C ALA A 129 -4.19 1.81 -9.29
N ALA A 130 -5.44 2.26 -9.35
CA ALA A 130 -6.56 1.52 -9.94
C ALA A 130 -6.76 1.77 -11.45
N VAL A 131 -6.04 2.75 -12.02
CA VAL A 131 -6.10 3.14 -13.45
C VAL A 131 -4.92 2.52 -14.20
#